data_AF-A0A4Y7M670-F1
#
_entry.id   AF-A0A4Y7M670-F1
#
_cell.length_a   1.000
_cell.length_b   1.000
_cell.length_c   1.000
_cell.angle_alpha   90.00
_cell.angle_beta   90.00
_cell.angle_gamma   90.00
#
_symmetry.space_group_name_H-M   'P 1'
#
loop_
_entity.id
_entity.type
_entity.pdbx_description
1 polymer ?
#
loop_
_entity_poly.entity_id
_entity_poly.type
_entity_poly.pdbx_seq_one_letter_code
_entity_poly.pdbx_strand_id
1 'polypeptide(L)'
;MTQFYTYCELEFLPVYVPTEEEKCNPKLFASNVRDVMAKALQVPVIDYSYEDCRLMSKAKKLGLPPSIGLIEVQNVREEFGLDAKVLEIDFLEKFAKFAEPSNGLANAKQFARYLHLPVDHLKAMEIFGIYDSDRSGMINFKKYVRGRCTLSGSVKNSTRTNVSWDVVKQRLKLSPQDLETIDSFVANLKSDANENDLTEEEKQIPVEKYEYLDHTADVQLHAWGDSLEEAFEQCTQAMFGYMTEIDKVQILEKHEIEAQGEDIQSLLFHLLDEFLFLFSAEPYFIARKVKIKEFDRVNFRIVATGYGEIFDLKKHPQGTEVKAITYSNMQVYDKPNLHEVYVIIDI
;
A
#
# COMPACT_ATOMS: atom_id res chain seq x y z
N MET A 1 -31.46 29.10 14.80
CA MET A 1 -30.01 28.86 14.63
C MET A 1 -29.64 27.65 15.46
N THR A 2 -29.55 26.48 14.85
CA THR A 2 -28.98 25.28 15.47
C THR A 2 -27.53 25.21 15.04
N GLN A 3 -26.61 25.57 15.92
CA GLN A 3 -25.17 25.50 15.68
C GLN A 3 -24.67 24.15 16.21
N PHE A 4 -23.96 23.38 15.36
CA PHE A 4 -23.32 22.15 15.79
C PHE A 4 -22.21 22.49 16.81
N TYR A 5 -22.24 21.83 17.95
CA TYR A 5 -21.20 21.90 18.98
C TYR A 5 -20.51 20.54 19.06
N THR A 6 -19.21 20.52 18.78
CA THR A 6 -18.35 19.37 19.01
C THR A 6 -17.68 19.55 20.36
N TYR A 7 -17.94 18.65 21.30
CA TYR A 7 -17.27 18.62 22.59
C TYR A 7 -16.01 17.74 22.46
N CYS A 8 -14.87 18.25 22.94
CA CYS A 8 -13.63 17.51 23.05
C CYS A 8 -13.22 17.50 24.52
N GLU A 9 -12.96 16.32 25.06
CA GLU A 9 -12.40 16.13 26.40
C GLU A 9 -10.98 15.62 26.25
N LEU A 10 -10.04 16.27 26.95
CA LEU A 10 -8.63 15.94 26.90
C LEU A 10 -8.22 15.40 28.27
N GLU A 11 -7.84 14.13 28.31
CA GLU A 11 -7.22 13.51 29.49
C GLU A 11 -5.71 13.41 29.27
N PHE A 12 -4.94 13.99 30.18
CA PHE A 12 -3.48 13.91 30.15
C PHE A 12 -3.02 12.73 30.99
N LEU A 13 -2.45 11.70 30.34
CA LEU A 13 -1.85 10.57 31.04
C LEU A 13 -0.53 10.97 31.71
N PRO A 14 -0.12 10.28 32.78
CA PRO A 14 1.21 10.48 33.37
C PRO A 14 2.33 10.29 32.34
N VAL A 15 3.42 11.03 32.50
CA VAL A 15 4.60 10.90 31.63
C VAL A 15 5.13 9.47 31.70
N TYR A 16 5.20 8.81 30.55
CA TYR A 16 5.74 7.45 30.44
C TYR A 16 7.27 7.51 30.39
N VAL A 17 7.94 6.82 31.31
CA VAL A 17 9.41 6.82 31.43
C VAL A 17 9.94 5.46 30.96
N PRO A 18 10.84 5.42 29.95
CA PRO A 18 11.38 4.15 29.44
C PRO A 18 12.25 3.44 30.47
N THR A 19 12.07 2.13 30.55
CA THR A 19 13.00 1.18 31.19
C THR A 19 14.32 1.09 30.43
N GLU A 20 15.36 0.49 31.03
CA GLU A 20 16.65 0.28 30.35
C GLU A 20 16.52 -0.59 29.09
N GLU A 21 15.59 -1.56 29.09
CA GLU A 21 15.31 -2.38 27.91
C GLU A 21 14.68 -1.56 26.79
N GLU A 22 13.69 -0.71 27.12
CA GLU A 22 13.04 0.20 26.17
C GLU A 22 13.98 1.26 25.62
N LYS A 23 14.95 1.74 26.41
CA LYS A 23 16.02 2.64 25.93
C LYS A 23 16.88 1.98 24.85
N CYS A 24 17.09 0.67 24.93
CA CYS A 24 17.82 -0.10 23.93
C CYS A 24 16.91 -0.63 22.80
N ASN A 25 15.59 -0.51 22.93
CA ASN A 25 14.61 -1.01 21.96
C ASN A 25 13.47 0.01 21.74
N PRO A 26 13.64 0.96 20.81
CA PRO A 26 12.63 1.98 20.53
C PRO A 26 11.27 1.42 20.11
N LYS A 27 11.22 0.25 19.45
CA LYS A 27 9.96 -0.41 19.06
C LYS A 27 9.19 -0.91 20.29
N LEU A 28 9.90 -1.48 21.27
CA LEU A 28 9.30 -1.90 22.53
C LEU A 28 8.73 -0.72 23.30
N PHE A 29 9.48 0.39 23.37
CA PHE A 29 9.02 1.63 23.98
C PHE A 29 7.71 2.13 23.35
N ALA A 30 7.69 2.27 22.02
CA ALA A 30 6.53 2.73 21.29
C ALA A 30 5.32 1.80 21.50
N SER A 31 5.53 0.47 21.48
CA SER A 31 4.45 -0.50 21.76
C SER A 31 3.88 -0.32 23.15
N ASN A 32 4.71 -0.19 24.18
CA ASN A 32 4.24 -0.08 25.55
C ASN A 32 3.52 1.25 25.81
N VAL A 33 4.01 2.36 25.23
CA VAL A 33 3.31 3.66 25.28
C VAL A 33 1.92 3.53 24.64
N ARG A 34 1.84 2.91 23.46
CA ARG A 34 0.57 2.65 22.76
C ARG A 34 -0.39 1.82 23.63
N ASP A 35 0.11 0.78 24.29
CA ASP A 35 -0.71 -0.06 25.17
C ASP A 35 -1.28 0.71 26.37
N VAL A 36 -0.49 1.61 26.96
CA VAL A 36 -0.95 2.50 28.04
C VAL A 36 -2.07 3.42 27.54
N MET A 37 -1.91 4.03 26.36
CA MET A 37 -2.93 4.88 25.75
C MET A 37 -4.20 4.11 25.42
N ALA A 38 -4.09 2.94 24.80
CA ALA A 38 -5.22 2.10 24.43
C ALA A 38 -6.00 1.61 25.66
N LYS A 39 -5.29 1.27 26.74
CA LYS A 39 -5.90 0.88 28.01
C LYS A 39 -6.69 2.02 28.65
N ALA A 40 -6.18 3.25 28.62
CA ALA A 40 -6.90 4.42 29.13
C ALA A 40 -8.18 4.69 28.32
N LEU A 41 -8.09 4.56 26.99
CA LEU A 41 -9.21 4.72 26.07
C LEU A 41 -10.18 3.54 26.03
N GLN A 42 -9.83 2.40 26.64
CA GLN A 42 -10.60 1.14 26.59
C GLN A 42 -10.83 0.62 25.17
N VAL A 43 -9.84 0.82 24.29
CA VAL A 43 -9.87 0.37 22.89
C VAL A 43 -8.85 -0.74 22.66
N PRO A 44 -9.09 -1.65 21.69
CA PRO A 44 -8.08 -2.62 21.31
C PRO A 44 -6.92 -1.93 20.58
N VAL A 45 -5.75 -2.57 20.65
CA VAL A 45 -4.60 -2.23 19.81
C VAL A 45 -4.67 -3.07 18.53
N ILE A 46 -4.38 -2.44 17.40
CA ILE A 46 -4.39 -3.03 16.06
C ILE A 46 -3.10 -2.63 15.34
N ASP A 47 -2.48 -3.56 14.64
CA ASP A 47 -1.23 -3.36 13.91
C ASP A 47 -1.49 -3.17 12.41
N TYR A 48 -2.30 -2.17 12.07
CA TYR A 48 -2.46 -1.76 10.67
C TYR A 48 -1.28 -0.89 10.24
N SER A 49 -0.79 -1.15 9.03
CA SER A 49 0.33 -0.43 8.43
C SER A 49 -0.10 0.29 7.15
N TYR A 50 0.82 1.04 6.52
CA TYR A 50 0.54 1.68 5.22
C TYR A 50 0.20 0.65 4.14
N GLU A 51 0.72 -0.58 4.24
CA GLU A 51 0.39 -1.68 3.34
C GLU A 51 -1.09 -2.08 3.45
N ASP A 52 -1.71 -2.00 4.62
CA ASP A 52 -3.16 -2.19 4.76
C ASP A 52 -3.92 -1.08 4.02
N CYS A 53 -3.51 0.19 4.16
CA CYS A 53 -4.08 1.30 3.41
C CYS A 53 -3.98 1.08 1.89
N ARG A 54 -2.87 0.51 1.40
CA ARG A 54 -2.70 0.19 -0.03
C ARG A 54 -3.73 -0.82 -0.49
N LEU A 55 -3.89 -1.86 0.32
CA LEU A 55 -4.83 -2.94 0.06
C LEU A 55 -6.28 -2.42 0.12
N MET A 56 -6.60 -1.49 1.04
CA MET A 56 -7.90 -0.80 1.10
C MET A 56 -8.18 0.01 -0.17
N SER A 57 -7.20 0.81 -0.63
CA SER A 57 -7.31 1.61 -1.84
C SER A 57 -7.48 0.73 -3.08
N LYS A 58 -6.74 -0.37 -3.18
CA LYS A 58 -6.92 -1.36 -4.26
C LYS A 58 -8.29 -2.03 -4.18
N ALA A 59 -8.77 -2.41 -2.99
CA ALA A 59 -10.09 -3.00 -2.83
C ALA A 59 -11.20 -2.06 -3.31
N LYS A 60 -11.10 -0.76 -2.98
CA LYS A 60 -12.01 0.28 -3.48
C LYS A 60 -11.98 0.37 -5.00
N LYS A 61 -10.80 0.36 -5.62
CA LYS A 61 -10.63 0.37 -7.09
C LYS A 61 -11.25 -0.87 -7.75
N LEU A 62 -11.30 -2.01 -7.05
CA LEU A 62 -11.98 -3.24 -7.51
C LEU A 62 -13.49 -3.29 -7.19
N GLY A 63 -14.07 -2.22 -6.64
CA GLY A 63 -15.49 -2.15 -6.32
C GLY A 63 -15.90 -2.88 -5.04
N LEU A 64 -14.95 -3.18 -4.15
CA LEU A 64 -15.19 -3.82 -2.86
C LEU A 64 -15.14 -2.80 -1.70
N PRO A 65 -15.70 -3.13 -0.52
CA PRO A 65 -15.60 -2.26 0.65
C PRO A 65 -14.13 -2.08 1.06
N PRO A 66 -13.63 -0.85 1.28
CA PRO A 66 -12.22 -0.62 1.61
C PRO A 66 -11.76 -1.42 2.82
N SER A 67 -12.63 -1.61 3.83
CA SER A 67 -12.32 -2.32 5.07
C SER A 67 -11.85 -3.76 4.90
N ILE A 68 -12.10 -4.43 3.75
CA ILE A 68 -11.55 -5.77 3.52
C ILE A 68 -10.03 -5.78 3.39
N GLY A 69 -9.42 -4.63 3.09
CA GLY A 69 -7.98 -4.46 2.99
C GLY A 69 -7.28 -4.39 4.35
N LEU A 70 -8.01 -4.25 5.45
CA LEU A 70 -7.48 -4.21 6.81
C LEU A 70 -7.25 -5.64 7.34
N ILE A 71 -6.11 -6.23 6.98
CA ILE A 71 -5.78 -7.62 7.33
C ILE A 71 -4.51 -7.79 8.17
N GLU A 72 -3.86 -6.68 8.55
CA GLU A 72 -2.54 -6.63 9.18
C GLU A 72 -1.50 -7.19 8.20
N VAL A 73 -1.36 -6.52 7.06
CA VAL A 73 -0.62 -7.03 5.89
C VAL A 73 0.80 -7.44 6.26
N GLN A 74 1.51 -6.63 7.04
CA GLN A 74 2.86 -6.93 7.49
C GLN A 74 2.92 -8.24 8.30
N ASN A 75 2.04 -8.43 9.28
CA ASN A 75 1.96 -9.65 10.09
C ASN A 75 1.71 -10.89 9.22
N VAL A 76 0.82 -10.76 8.23
CA VAL A 76 0.52 -11.86 7.29
C VAL A 76 1.73 -12.18 6.40
N ARG A 77 2.44 -11.16 5.89
CA ARG A 77 3.65 -11.38 5.07
C ARG A 77 4.76 -12.05 5.88
N GLU A 78 4.99 -11.63 7.11
CA GLU A 78 6.00 -12.21 7.99
C GLU A 78 5.66 -13.66 8.38
N GLU A 79 4.39 -13.94 8.72
CA GLU A 79 3.90 -15.27 9.10
C GLU A 79 4.09 -16.31 7.96
N PHE A 80 3.85 -15.90 6.72
CA PHE A 80 3.83 -16.76 5.54
C PHE A 80 4.96 -16.50 4.53
N GLY A 81 5.93 -15.64 4.86
CA GLY A 81 7.06 -15.29 4.00
C GLY A 81 6.65 -14.84 2.58
N LEU A 82 5.60 -14.04 2.47
CA LEU A 82 5.04 -13.60 1.19
C LEU A 82 5.83 -12.44 0.58
N ASP A 83 5.78 -12.34 -0.76
CA ASP A 83 6.31 -11.19 -1.49
C ASP A 83 5.49 -9.90 -1.23
N ALA A 84 6.16 -8.75 -1.32
CA ALA A 84 5.65 -7.42 -1.06
C ALA A 84 4.44 -7.01 -1.94
N LYS A 85 4.14 -7.72 -3.04
CA LYS A 85 3.01 -7.36 -3.94
C LYS A 85 1.96 -8.45 -4.12
N VAL A 86 2.20 -9.69 -3.67
CA VAL A 86 1.32 -10.84 -4.00
C VAL A 86 -0.12 -10.67 -3.48
N LEU A 87 -0.30 -9.98 -2.36
CA LEU A 87 -1.63 -9.79 -1.78
C LEU A 87 -2.48 -8.85 -2.63
N GLU A 88 -1.88 -7.75 -3.10
CA GLU A 88 -2.53 -6.69 -3.85
C GLU A 88 -2.80 -7.07 -5.30
N ILE A 89 -1.85 -7.73 -5.96
CA ILE A 89 -1.90 -8.01 -7.41
C ILE A 89 -2.46 -9.40 -7.73
N ASP A 90 -2.39 -10.35 -6.80
CA ASP A 90 -2.89 -11.71 -7.04
C ASP A 90 -4.10 -12.03 -6.16
N PHE A 91 -3.92 -12.01 -4.84
CA PHE A 91 -4.95 -12.56 -3.95
C PHE A 91 -6.20 -11.70 -3.96
N LEU A 92 -6.06 -10.38 -3.86
CA LEU A 92 -7.18 -9.47 -3.83
C LEU A 92 -7.93 -9.46 -5.17
N GLU A 93 -7.23 -9.46 -6.29
CA GLU A 93 -7.85 -9.51 -7.62
C GLU A 93 -8.59 -10.84 -7.86
N LYS A 94 -8.03 -11.97 -7.41
CA LYS A 94 -8.72 -13.27 -7.47
C LYS A 94 -9.92 -13.32 -6.54
N PHE A 95 -9.82 -12.77 -5.34
CA PHE A 95 -10.92 -12.70 -4.39
C PHE A 95 -12.08 -11.84 -4.91
N ALA A 96 -11.77 -10.70 -5.53
CA ALA A 96 -12.75 -9.78 -6.09
C ALA A 96 -13.64 -10.41 -7.18
N LYS A 97 -13.14 -11.44 -7.88
CA LYS A 97 -13.90 -12.14 -8.94
C LYS A 97 -15.11 -12.92 -8.41
N PHE A 98 -15.17 -13.22 -7.11
CA PHE A 98 -16.26 -14.03 -6.54
C PHE A 98 -16.82 -13.52 -5.21
N ALA A 99 -16.17 -12.53 -4.58
CA ALA A 99 -16.72 -11.85 -3.42
C ALA A 99 -17.92 -10.98 -3.79
N GLU A 100 -18.86 -10.84 -2.86
CA GLU A 100 -20.02 -9.98 -2.99
C GLU A 100 -19.60 -8.50 -2.84
N PRO A 101 -19.81 -7.63 -3.85
CA PRO A 101 -19.34 -6.24 -3.80
C PRO A 101 -19.89 -5.40 -2.65
N SER A 102 -21.11 -5.71 -2.19
CA SER A 102 -21.76 -4.95 -1.13
C SER A 102 -21.14 -5.14 0.26
N ASN A 103 -20.51 -6.30 0.53
CA ASN A 103 -20.01 -6.63 1.87
C ASN A 103 -18.61 -7.27 1.88
N GLY A 104 -18.05 -7.62 0.72
CA GLY A 104 -16.74 -8.23 0.60
C GLY A 104 -16.64 -9.65 1.17
N LEU A 105 -17.77 -10.36 1.28
CA LEU A 105 -17.85 -11.74 1.74
C LEU A 105 -18.14 -12.69 0.57
N ALA A 106 -17.69 -13.93 0.70
CA ALA A 106 -18.03 -15.00 -0.23
C ALA A 106 -18.56 -16.23 0.51
N ASN A 107 -19.62 -16.83 0.00
CA ASN A 107 -20.13 -18.12 0.47
C ASN A 107 -19.57 -19.28 -0.37
N ALA A 108 -19.83 -20.51 0.08
CA ALA A 108 -19.36 -21.72 -0.58
C ALA A 108 -19.85 -21.87 -2.03
N LYS A 109 -21.05 -21.36 -2.36
CA LYS A 109 -21.59 -21.45 -3.72
C LYS A 109 -20.86 -20.52 -4.69
N GLN A 110 -20.58 -19.28 -4.27
CA GLN A 110 -19.77 -18.33 -5.03
C GLN A 110 -18.37 -18.88 -5.27
N PHE A 111 -17.74 -19.39 -4.21
CA PHE A 111 -16.41 -19.99 -4.27
C PHE A 111 -16.35 -21.22 -5.20
N ALA A 112 -17.32 -22.13 -5.11
CA ALA A 112 -17.38 -23.31 -5.98
C ALA A 112 -17.53 -22.94 -7.46
N ARG A 113 -18.40 -21.98 -7.78
CA ARG A 113 -18.59 -21.49 -9.16
C ARG A 113 -17.31 -20.88 -9.73
N TYR A 114 -16.59 -20.11 -8.92
CA TYR A 114 -15.32 -19.52 -9.30
C TYR A 114 -14.25 -20.57 -9.62
N LEU A 115 -14.20 -21.67 -8.86
CA LEU A 115 -13.31 -22.81 -9.12
C LEU A 115 -13.84 -23.76 -10.21
N HIS A 116 -14.95 -23.43 -10.88
CA HIS A 116 -15.63 -24.29 -11.85
C HIS A 116 -16.01 -25.68 -11.29
N LEU A 117 -16.23 -25.78 -9.98
CA LEU A 117 -16.67 -27.00 -9.31
C LEU A 117 -18.20 -27.03 -9.21
N PRO A 118 -18.84 -28.23 -9.22
CA PRO A 118 -20.27 -28.32 -9.02
C PRO A 118 -20.66 -27.77 -7.64
N VAL A 119 -21.67 -26.89 -7.63
CA VAL A 119 -22.23 -26.31 -6.41
C VAL A 119 -22.80 -27.46 -5.55
N ASP A 120 -22.57 -27.41 -4.24
CA ASP A 120 -22.98 -28.43 -3.26
C ASP A 120 -22.23 -29.79 -3.37
N HIS A 121 -21.16 -29.85 -4.15
CA HIS A 121 -20.29 -31.03 -4.20
C HIS A 121 -19.41 -31.12 -2.94
N LEU A 122 -19.31 -32.32 -2.35
CA LEU A 122 -18.55 -32.58 -1.11
C LEU A 122 -17.12 -32.01 -1.16
N LYS A 123 -16.44 -32.19 -2.29
CA LYS A 123 -15.07 -31.71 -2.49
C LYS A 123 -14.96 -30.18 -2.48
N ALA A 124 -15.93 -29.46 -3.05
CA ALA A 124 -15.94 -28.00 -3.03
C ALA A 124 -16.16 -27.49 -1.60
N MET A 125 -17.02 -28.17 -0.82
CA MET A 125 -17.23 -27.87 0.60
C MET A 125 -16.01 -28.19 1.46
N GLU A 126 -15.28 -29.27 1.15
CA GLU A 126 -14.03 -29.60 1.82
C GLU A 126 -12.92 -28.57 1.55
N ILE A 127 -12.78 -28.08 0.31
CA ILE A 127 -11.83 -27.00 -0.02
C ILE A 127 -12.27 -25.69 0.65
N PHE A 128 -13.55 -25.32 0.56
CA PHE A 128 -14.08 -24.12 1.20
C PHE A 128 -13.85 -24.13 2.73
N GLY A 129 -13.99 -25.29 3.37
CA GLY A 129 -13.75 -25.47 4.81
C GLY A 129 -12.30 -25.20 5.25
N ILE A 130 -11.33 -25.20 4.33
CA ILE A 130 -9.94 -24.77 4.61
C ILE A 130 -9.90 -23.27 4.88
N TYR A 131 -10.74 -22.50 4.18
CA TYR A 131 -10.85 -21.05 4.32
C TYR A 131 -11.83 -20.65 5.44
N ASP A 132 -12.96 -21.35 5.56
CA ASP A 132 -14.01 -21.11 6.57
C ASP A 132 -13.72 -21.85 7.89
N SER A 133 -12.57 -21.53 8.50
CA SER A 133 -12.08 -22.23 9.70
C SER A 133 -13.00 -22.16 10.94
N ASP A 134 -13.84 -21.13 11.04
CA ASP A 134 -14.84 -20.93 12.10
C ASP A 134 -16.22 -21.50 11.73
N ARG A 135 -16.37 -22.10 10.54
CA ARG A 135 -17.63 -22.67 10.02
C ARG A 135 -18.78 -21.65 9.96
N SER A 136 -18.46 -20.40 9.70
CA SER A 136 -19.44 -19.32 9.56
C SER A 136 -20.27 -19.43 8.28
N GLY A 137 -19.84 -20.24 7.31
CA GLY A 137 -20.40 -20.31 5.97
C GLY A 137 -19.96 -19.15 5.05
N MET A 138 -19.13 -18.24 5.55
CA MET A 138 -18.70 -17.02 4.88
C MET A 138 -17.19 -16.81 5.03
N ILE A 139 -16.52 -16.49 3.94
CA ILE A 139 -15.11 -16.10 3.94
C ILE A 139 -14.97 -14.63 3.58
N ASN A 140 -14.20 -13.90 4.40
CA ASN A 140 -13.71 -12.57 4.08
C ASN A 140 -12.31 -12.66 3.46
N PHE A 141 -11.75 -11.52 3.05
CA PHE A 141 -10.43 -11.50 2.43
C PHE A 141 -9.34 -12.05 3.36
N LYS A 142 -9.33 -11.69 4.65
CA LYS A 142 -8.35 -12.21 5.64
C LYS A 142 -8.37 -13.75 5.72
N LYS A 143 -9.56 -14.37 5.77
CA LYS A 143 -9.72 -15.84 5.74
C LYS A 143 -9.24 -16.44 4.42
N TYR A 144 -9.56 -15.78 3.31
CA TYR A 144 -9.10 -16.17 1.98
C TYR A 144 -7.57 -16.24 1.90
N VAL A 145 -6.88 -15.17 2.32
CA VAL A 145 -5.41 -15.11 2.32
C VAL A 145 -4.82 -16.25 3.15
N ARG A 146 -5.30 -16.44 4.39
CA ARG A 146 -4.78 -17.49 5.28
C ARG A 146 -4.99 -18.90 4.72
N GLY A 147 -6.15 -19.19 4.17
CA GLY A 147 -6.41 -20.50 3.54
C GLY A 147 -5.52 -20.71 2.32
N ARG A 148 -5.26 -19.67 1.53
CA ARG A 148 -4.34 -19.72 0.40
C ARG A 148 -2.91 -20.04 0.82
N CYS A 149 -2.38 -19.34 1.81
CA CYS A 149 -1.03 -19.57 2.32
C CYS A 149 -0.87 -20.96 2.98
N THR A 150 -1.95 -21.47 3.58
CA THR A 150 -1.99 -22.83 4.14
C THR A 150 -1.86 -23.87 3.03
N LEU A 151 -2.55 -23.69 1.92
CA LEU A 151 -2.49 -24.63 0.78
C LEU A 151 -1.15 -24.56 0.03
N SER A 152 -0.57 -23.38 -0.16
CA SER A 152 0.70 -23.22 -0.89
C SER A 152 1.94 -23.70 -0.12
N GLY A 153 1.79 -24.11 1.16
CA GLY A 153 2.89 -24.61 1.99
C GLY A 153 3.90 -23.53 2.42
N SER A 154 3.56 -22.24 2.31
CA SER A 154 4.48 -21.11 2.57
C SER A 154 4.69 -20.80 4.07
N VAL A 155 4.49 -21.76 4.96
CA VAL A 155 4.53 -21.52 6.40
C VAL A 155 5.98 -21.50 6.90
N LYS A 156 6.47 -20.33 7.35
CA LYS A 156 7.76 -20.24 8.04
C LYS A 156 7.65 -20.52 9.55
N ASN A 157 6.53 -20.17 10.21
CA ASN A 157 6.46 -20.14 11.69
C ASN A 157 5.15 -20.63 12.36
N SER A 158 4.18 -21.26 11.67
CA SER A 158 2.92 -21.66 12.32
C SER A 158 2.98 -23.06 12.97
N THR A 159 2.47 -23.15 14.20
CA THR A 159 2.21 -24.38 14.98
C THR A 159 0.93 -25.11 14.57
N ARG A 160 0.18 -24.63 13.56
CA ARG A 160 -1.05 -25.27 13.08
C ARG A 160 -0.75 -26.40 12.10
N THR A 161 -1.53 -27.48 12.22
CA THR A 161 -1.47 -28.71 11.41
C THR A 161 -1.34 -28.40 9.92
N ASN A 162 -0.16 -28.72 9.35
CA ASN A 162 0.12 -28.60 7.93
C ASN A 162 -0.83 -29.50 7.13
N VAL A 163 -1.75 -28.88 6.38
CA VAL A 163 -2.51 -29.57 5.34
C VAL A 163 -1.88 -29.18 4.01
N SER A 164 -0.83 -29.89 3.60
CA SER A 164 -0.19 -29.67 2.29
C SER A 164 -1.20 -29.90 1.17
N TRP A 165 -1.12 -29.12 0.10
CA TRP A 165 -1.94 -29.29 -1.10
C TRP A 165 -1.89 -30.72 -1.64
N ASP A 166 -0.74 -31.41 -1.55
CA ASP A 166 -0.61 -32.81 -1.95
C ASP A 166 -1.50 -33.76 -1.13
N VAL A 167 -1.64 -33.50 0.17
CA VAL A 167 -2.53 -34.26 1.06
C VAL A 167 -3.99 -33.99 0.71
N VAL A 168 -4.32 -32.75 0.36
CA VAL A 168 -5.67 -32.37 -0.10
C VAL A 168 -6.01 -33.07 -1.42
N LYS A 169 -5.10 -33.07 -2.40
CA LYS A 169 -5.26 -33.80 -3.66
C LYS A 169 -5.56 -35.29 -3.44
N GLN A 170 -4.76 -35.94 -2.61
CA GLN A 170 -4.91 -37.37 -2.29
C GLN A 170 -6.27 -37.67 -1.63
N ARG A 171 -6.71 -36.82 -0.70
CA ARG A 171 -8.01 -36.97 -0.03
C ARG A 171 -9.19 -36.74 -0.96
N LEU A 172 -9.13 -35.71 -1.79
CA LEU A 172 -10.26 -35.28 -2.62
C LEU A 172 -10.47 -36.13 -3.88
N LYS A 173 -9.52 -36.98 -4.31
CA LYS A 173 -9.64 -37.82 -5.52
C LYS A 173 -10.16 -37.03 -6.73
N LEU A 174 -9.65 -35.83 -6.96
CA LEU A 174 -10.10 -34.90 -8.02
C LEU A 174 -9.80 -35.46 -9.42
N SER A 175 -10.61 -35.11 -10.42
CA SER A 175 -10.29 -35.47 -11.81
C SER A 175 -9.09 -34.64 -12.31
N PRO A 176 -8.35 -35.11 -13.34
CA PRO A 176 -7.24 -34.33 -13.90
C PRO A 176 -7.64 -32.91 -14.33
N GLN A 177 -8.88 -32.73 -14.80
CA GLN A 177 -9.40 -31.43 -15.26
C GLN A 177 -9.78 -30.49 -14.09
N ASP A 178 -10.28 -31.05 -12.99
CA ASP A 178 -10.46 -30.28 -11.75
C ASP A 178 -9.11 -29.88 -11.14
N LEU A 179 -8.11 -30.77 -11.24
CA LEU A 179 -6.76 -30.53 -10.73
C LEU A 179 -6.05 -29.43 -11.50
N GLU A 180 -6.15 -29.36 -12.83
CA GLU A 180 -5.56 -28.28 -13.62
C GLU A 180 -6.13 -26.90 -13.23
N THR A 181 -7.46 -26.83 -13.05
CA THR A 181 -8.15 -25.61 -12.59
C THR A 181 -7.68 -25.19 -11.20
N ILE A 182 -7.59 -26.12 -10.25
CA ILE A 182 -7.19 -25.78 -8.88
C ILE A 182 -5.67 -25.62 -8.75
N ASP A 183 -4.86 -26.29 -9.57
CA ASP A 183 -3.40 -26.14 -9.59
C ASP A 183 -3.02 -24.77 -10.16
N SER A 184 -3.70 -24.27 -11.21
CA SER A 184 -3.52 -22.87 -11.64
C SER A 184 -3.93 -21.87 -10.57
N PHE A 185 -4.93 -22.24 -9.75
CA PHE A 185 -5.30 -21.44 -8.60
C PHE A 185 -4.22 -21.47 -7.52
N VAL A 186 -3.64 -22.64 -7.19
CA VAL A 186 -2.67 -22.83 -6.08
C VAL A 186 -1.21 -22.52 -6.47
N ALA A 187 -0.87 -22.53 -7.76
CA ALA A 187 0.50 -22.38 -8.25
C ALA A 187 1.15 -21.02 -7.95
N ASN A 188 2.43 -21.12 -7.55
CA ASN A 188 3.49 -20.13 -7.37
C ASN A 188 3.12 -18.68 -7.03
N LEU A 189 3.45 -18.32 -5.79
CA LEU A 189 3.39 -17.00 -5.15
C LEU A 189 4.59 -16.09 -5.43
N LYS A 190 5.35 -16.38 -6.49
CA LYS A 190 6.41 -15.50 -6.94
C LYS A 190 5.85 -14.73 -8.12
N SER A 191 5.50 -13.47 -7.88
CA SER A 191 5.30 -12.56 -9.00
C SER A 191 6.64 -12.44 -9.70
N ASP A 192 6.75 -13.06 -10.87
CA ASP A 192 7.74 -12.67 -11.87
C ASP A 192 7.37 -11.26 -12.35
N ALA A 193 7.67 -10.25 -11.53
CA ALA A 193 7.70 -8.86 -11.96
C ALA A 193 9.03 -8.62 -12.69
N ASN A 194 9.28 -9.41 -13.74
CA ASN A 194 10.37 -9.19 -14.69
C ASN A 194 9.78 -8.50 -15.92
N GLU A 195 9.48 -7.22 -15.77
CA GLU A 195 9.37 -6.29 -16.88
C GLU A 195 9.92 -4.97 -16.37
N ASN A 196 11.15 -4.62 -16.77
CA ASN A 196 11.64 -3.23 -16.83
C ASN A 196 13.07 -3.22 -17.41
N ASP A 197 13.23 -3.59 -18.68
CA ASP A 197 14.38 -3.07 -19.42
C ASP A 197 14.14 -1.57 -19.63
N LEU A 198 14.83 -0.75 -18.84
CA LEU A 198 14.82 0.71 -18.94
C LEU A 198 15.58 1.15 -20.19
N THR A 199 14.99 2.06 -20.99
CA THR A 199 15.69 2.62 -22.16
C THR A 199 16.77 3.61 -21.73
N GLU A 200 17.75 3.88 -22.60
CA GLU A 200 18.81 4.86 -22.32
C GLU A 200 18.27 6.29 -22.18
N GLU A 201 17.16 6.61 -22.86
CA GLU A 201 16.43 7.88 -22.69
C GLU A 201 15.76 7.97 -21.31
N GLU A 202 15.23 6.85 -20.80
CA GLU A 202 14.64 6.77 -19.46
C GLU A 202 15.69 6.97 -18.35
N LYS A 203 16.98 6.76 -18.61
CA LYS A 203 18.06 6.99 -17.64
C LYS A 203 18.56 8.43 -17.58
N GLN A 204 18.13 9.32 -18.49
CA GLN A 204 18.53 10.73 -18.46
C GLN A 204 17.88 11.46 -17.28
N ILE A 205 18.70 12.16 -16.51
CA ILE A 205 18.30 12.93 -15.32
C ILE A 205 18.02 14.39 -15.77
N PRO A 206 16.85 14.96 -15.44
CA PRO A 206 16.54 16.36 -15.76
C PRO A 206 17.40 17.31 -14.92
N VAL A 207 17.51 18.56 -15.36
CA VAL A 207 18.13 19.62 -14.56
C VAL A 207 17.24 19.90 -13.35
N GLU A 208 17.84 20.05 -12.17
CA GLU A 208 17.11 20.38 -10.95
C GLU A 208 16.54 21.80 -11.03
N LYS A 209 15.22 21.91 -10.86
CA LYS A 209 14.47 23.17 -10.90
C LYS A 209 13.58 23.29 -9.65
N TYR A 210 14.20 23.14 -8.49
CA TYR A 210 13.53 23.28 -7.20
C TYR A 210 14.47 23.87 -6.14
N GLU A 211 13.89 24.44 -5.09
CA GLU A 211 14.58 24.91 -3.90
C GLU A 211 13.72 24.66 -2.64
N TYR A 212 14.37 24.73 -1.48
CA TYR A 212 13.71 24.59 -0.18
C TYR A 212 13.67 25.95 0.51
N LEU A 213 12.48 26.36 0.95
CA LEU A 213 12.27 27.60 1.68
C LEU A 213 11.95 27.29 3.15
N ASP A 214 12.56 28.05 4.06
CA ASP A 214 12.35 27.88 5.50
C ASP A 214 10.91 28.21 5.89
N HIS A 215 10.25 27.25 6.56
CA HIS A 215 8.97 27.44 7.25
C HIS A 215 9.15 27.07 8.73
N THR A 216 8.39 27.69 9.63
CA THR A 216 8.74 27.70 11.08
C THR A 216 8.83 26.34 11.76
N ALA A 217 8.16 25.31 11.23
CA ALA A 217 8.17 23.94 11.75
C ALA A 217 8.19 22.86 10.66
N ASP A 218 8.09 23.26 9.40
CA ASP A 218 7.91 22.41 8.22
C ASP A 218 8.91 22.85 7.14
N VAL A 219 8.88 22.24 5.96
CA VAL A 219 9.61 22.76 4.79
C VAL A 219 8.63 23.13 3.68
N GLN A 220 8.90 24.26 3.02
CA GLN A 220 8.18 24.61 1.80
C GLN A 220 9.03 24.25 0.58
N LEU A 221 8.49 23.35 -0.24
CA LEU A 221 9.01 23.01 -1.55
C LEU A 221 8.62 24.11 -2.52
N HIS A 222 9.59 24.68 -3.22
CA HIS A 222 9.36 25.55 -4.37
C HIS A 222 9.94 24.86 -5.61
N ALA A 223 9.13 24.62 -6.64
CA ALA A 223 9.58 23.99 -7.88
C ALA A 223 9.01 24.69 -9.10
N TRP A 224 9.77 24.69 -10.20
CA TRP A 224 9.40 25.37 -11.44
C TRP A 224 9.75 24.56 -12.68
N GLY A 225 9.19 24.96 -13.82
CA GLY A 225 9.40 24.29 -15.10
C GLY A 225 9.08 25.16 -16.31
N ASP A 226 9.46 24.66 -17.48
CA ASP A 226 9.10 25.21 -18.79
C ASP A 226 7.62 24.92 -19.11
N SER A 227 7.00 24.00 -18.35
CA SER A 227 5.58 23.73 -18.35
C SER A 227 5.09 23.35 -16.94
N LEU A 228 3.78 23.34 -16.75
CA LEU A 228 3.17 22.94 -15.46
C LEU A 228 3.45 21.47 -15.13
N GLU A 229 3.52 20.61 -16.15
CA GLU A 229 3.98 19.22 -16.04
C GLU A 229 5.37 19.17 -15.38
N GLU A 230 6.33 19.93 -15.91
CA GLU A 230 7.69 19.91 -15.39
C GLU A 230 7.75 20.45 -13.94
N ALA A 231 6.98 21.50 -13.61
CA ALA A 231 6.90 21.98 -12.24
C ALA A 231 6.38 20.91 -11.26
N PHE A 232 5.40 20.11 -11.66
CA PHE A 232 4.87 18.99 -10.86
C PHE A 232 5.89 17.84 -10.73
N GLU A 233 6.59 17.49 -11.82
CA GLU A 233 7.68 16.51 -11.83
C GLU A 233 8.80 16.92 -10.86
N GLN A 234 9.20 18.20 -10.91
CA GLN A 234 10.27 18.77 -10.08
C GLN A 234 9.85 18.88 -8.62
N CYS A 235 8.59 19.23 -8.33
CA CYS A 235 8.08 19.26 -6.96
C CYS A 235 8.11 17.87 -6.31
N THR A 236 7.79 16.83 -7.08
CA THR A 236 7.88 15.44 -6.60
C THR A 236 9.34 15.03 -6.36
N GLN A 237 10.27 15.44 -7.23
CA GLN A 237 11.70 15.22 -7.01
C GLN A 237 12.22 15.96 -5.79
N ALA A 238 11.78 17.21 -5.57
CA ALA A 238 12.14 18.01 -4.41
C ALA A 238 11.74 17.32 -3.09
N MET A 239 10.55 16.72 -3.04
CA MET A 239 10.08 15.94 -1.90
C MET A 239 11.05 14.78 -1.57
N PHE A 240 11.41 13.96 -2.57
CA PHE A 240 12.37 12.86 -2.37
C PHE A 240 13.80 13.34 -2.06
N GLY A 241 14.23 14.45 -2.64
CA GLY A 241 15.52 15.09 -2.34
C GLY A 241 15.62 15.59 -0.90
N TYR A 242 14.49 15.85 -0.24
CA TYR A 242 14.48 16.20 1.19
C TYR A 242 14.64 14.96 2.10
N MET A 243 14.18 13.80 1.63
CA MET A 243 14.26 12.53 2.37
C MET A 243 15.66 11.91 2.37
N THR A 244 16.44 12.12 1.32
CA THR A 244 17.80 11.59 1.17
C THR A 244 18.56 12.34 0.08
N GLU A 245 19.89 12.19 0.06
CA GLU A 245 20.71 12.61 -1.07
C GLU A 245 20.27 11.92 -2.36
N ILE A 246 19.50 12.64 -3.17
CA ILE A 246 18.87 12.11 -4.38
C ILE A 246 19.90 11.59 -5.39
N ASP A 247 21.13 12.13 -5.36
CA ASP A 247 22.25 11.74 -6.25
C ASP A 247 22.73 10.30 -6.08
N LYS A 248 22.44 9.69 -4.93
CA LYS A 248 22.78 8.29 -4.66
C LYS A 248 21.72 7.32 -5.19
N VAL A 249 20.54 7.82 -5.55
CA VAL A 249 19.44 7.03 -6.10
C VAL A 249 19.67 6.78 -7.59
N GLN A 250 19.69 5.52 -7.97
CA GLN A 250 19.86 5.02 -9.33
C GLN A 250 18.51 4.70 -9.96
N ILE A 251 18.43 4.80 -11.28
CA ILE A 251 17.25 4.43 -12.07
C ILE A 251 17.38 2.94 -12.42
N LEU A 252 16.83 2.07 -11.56
CA LEU A 252 16.86 0.60 -11.70
C LEU A 252 15.49 0.02 -12.02
N GLU A 253 14.42 0.65 -11.55
CA GLU A 253 13.04 0.26 -11.81
C GLU A 253 12.16 1.50 -12.03
N LYS A 254 10.96 1.27 -12.56
CA LYS A 254 9.95 2.32 -12.73
C LYS A 254 8.60 1.90 -12.17
N HIS A 255 7.90 2.86 -11.59
CA HIS A 255 6.59 2.71 -10.99
C HIS A 255 5.65 3.76 -11.56
N GLU A 256 4.52 3.31 -12.10
CA GLU A 256 3.46 4.18 -12.58
C GLU A 256 2.41 4.41 -11.49
N ILE A 257 1.98 5.66 -11.34
CA ILE A 257 0.89 6.08 -10.47
C ILE A 257 -0.13 6.89 -11.26
N GLU A 258 -1.38 6.82 -10.80
CA GLU A 258 -2.48 7.62 -11.32
C GLU A 258 -3.11 8.36 -10.13
N ALA A 259 -3.28 9.67 -10.28
CA ALA A 259 -3.98 10.51 -9.31
C ALA A 259 -5.08 11.32 -9.99
N GLN A 260 -6.13 11.63 -9.21
CA GLN A 260 -7.28 12.42 -9.65
C GLN A 260 -7.62 13.47 -8.58
N GLY A 261 -7.97 14.68 -9.00
CA GLY A 261 -8.33 15.80 -8.13
C GLY A 261 -9.68 16.41 -8.50
N GLU A 262 -10.10 17.41 -7.73
CA GLU A 262 -11.28 18.25 -8.04
C GLU A 262 -10.87 19.58 -8.68
N ASP A 263 -9.60 19.95 -8.56
CA ASP A 263 -8.95 21.11 -9.12
C ASP A 263 -7.43 20.87 -9.28
N ILE A 264 -6.68 21.90 -9.71
CA ILE A 264 -5.24 21.77 -9.97
C ILE A 264 -4.42 21.59 -8.68
N GLN A 265 -4.86 22.15 -7.56
CA GLN A 265 -4.15 22.07 -6.27
C GLN A 265 -4.34 20.68 -5.67
N SER A 266 -5.56 20.17 -5.64
CA SER A 266 -5.87 18.81 -5.21
C SER A 266 -5.23 17.76 -6.12
N LEU A 267 -5.08 18.03 -7.42
CA LEU A 267 -4.33 17.15 -8.31
C LEU A 267 -2.84 17.08 -7.95
N LEU A 268 -2.20 18.22 -7.65
CA LEU A 268 -0.81 18.25 -7.18
C LEU A 268 -0.68 17.52 -5.84
N PHE A 269 -1.61 17.77 -4.91
CA PHE A 269 -1.66 17.10 -3.62
C PHE A 269 -1.70 15.57 -3.79
N HIS A 270 -2.67 15.05 -4.54
CA HIS A 270 -2.81 13.60 -4.72
C HIS A 270 -1.65 12.98 -5.52
N LEU A 271 -1.01 13.73 -6.43
CA LEU A 271 0.20 13.28 -7.10
C LEU A 271 1.34 13.04 -6.09
N LEU A 272 1.62 14.04 -5.26
CA LEU A 272 2.67 13.96 -4.24
C LEU A 272 2.34 12.90 -3.19
N ASP A 273 1.09 12.81 -2.77
CA ASP A 273 0.61 11.84 -1.78
C ASP A 273 0.72 10.39 -2.29
N GLU A 274 0.38 10.11 -3.55
CA GLU A 274 0.58 8.77 -4.15
C GLU A 274 2.07 8.38 -4.24
N PHE A 275 2.96 9.34 -4.55
CA PHE A 275 4.41 9.08 -4.53
C PHE A 275 4.97 8.93 -3.11
N LEU A 276 4.52 9.75 -2.16
CA LEU A 276 4.86 9.61 -0.75
C LEU A 276 4.39 8.25 -0.24
N PHE A 277 3.20 7.82 -0.64
CA PHE A 277 2.65 6.53 -0.29
C PHE A 277 3.46 5.36 -0.86
N LEU A 278 3.98 5.46 -2.09
CA LEU A 278 4.91 4.48 -2.66
C LEU A 278 6.24 4.35 -1.88
N PHE A 279 6.65 5.41 -1.21
CA PHE A 279 7.81 5.41 -0.33
C PHE A 279 7.49 4.92 1.08
N SER A 280 6.33 5.28 1.64
CA SER A 280 5.95 4.91 3.00
C SER A 280 5.41 3.48 3.14
N ALA A 281 4.85 2.92 2.07
CA ALA A 281 4.49 1.51 1.98
C ALA A 281 5.57 0.73 1.21
N GLU A 282 5.74 -0.57 1.51
CA GLU A 282 6.54 -1.47 0.66
C GLU A 282 6.23 -1.22 -0.83
N PRO A 283 7.20 -1.13 -1.75
CA PRO A 283 8.58 -1.56 -1.59
C PRO A 283 9.50 -0.46 -1.05
N TYR A 284 9.00 0.66 -0.50
CA TYR A 284 9.81 1.82 -0.11
C TYR A 284 10.54 2.45 -1.31
N PHE A 285 9.80 2.65 -2.39
CA PHE A 285 10.35 3.15 -3.65
C PHE A 285 10.68 4.63 -3.53
N ILE A 286 11.88 5.02 -3.94
CA ILE A 286 12.30 6.41 -4.07
C ILE A 286 12.55 6.76 -5.52
N ALA A 287 11.88 7.81 -6.02
CA ALA A 287 12.04 8.23 -7.40
C ALA A 287 13.19 9.23 -7.54
N ARG A 288 14.25 8.85 -8.28
CA ARG A 288 15.30 9.75 -8.75
C ARG A 288 14.77 10.75 -9.78
N LYS A 289 13.82 10.32 -10.59
CA LYS A 289 13.18 11.12 -11.65
C LYS A 289 11.70 10.80 -11.70
N VAL A 290 10.89 11.81 -11.99
CA VAL A 290 9.45 11.64 -12.26
C VAL A 290 9.14 12.17 -13.65
N LYS A 291 8.28 11.47 -14.39
CA LYS A 291 7.78 11.92 -15.69
C LYS A 291 6.27 11.78 -15.77
N ILE A 292 5.57 12.85 -16.09
CA ILE A 292 4.14 12.84 -16.37
C ILE A 292 3.92 12.36 -17.80
N LYS A 293 3.12 11.30 -17.94
CA LYS A 293 2.71 10.72 -19.23
C LYS A 293 1.41 11.33 -19.73
N GLU A 294 0.45 11.53 -18.83
CA GLU A 294 -0.84 12.14 -19.14
C GLU A 294 -1.14 13.24 -18.12
N PHE A 295 -1.54 14.41 -18.61
CA PHE A 295 -2.02 15.52 -17.79
C PHE A 295 -3.35 16.03 -18.37
N ASP A 296 -4.45 15.51 -17.84
CA ASP A 296 -5.79 16.00 -18.16
C ASP A 296 -6.18 17.13 -17.20
N ARG A 297 -6.10 18.36 -17.72
CA ARG A 297 -6.44 19.57 -16.98
C ARG A 297 -7.94 19.87 -16.90
N VAL A 298 -8.77 19.13 -17.64
CA VAL A 298 -10.23 19.31 -17.66
C VAL A 298 -10.89 18.41 -16.64
N ASN A 299 -10.48 17.14 -16.60
CA ASN A 299 -10.98 16.14 -15.65
C ASN A 299 -10.09 16.00 -14.41
N PHE A 300 -9.04 16.82 -14.29
CA PHE A 300 -8.05 16.80 -13.21
C PHE A 300 -7.52 15.38 -12.95
N ARG A 301 -6.96 14.76 -13.99
CA ARG A 301 -6.34 13.43 -13.93
C ARG A 301 -4.89 13.50 -14.37
N ILE A 302 -4.01 12.82 -13.66
CA ILE A 302 -2.59 12.74 -13.97
C ILE A 302 -2.11 11.29 -13.91
N VAL A 303 -1.32 10.89 -14.91
CA VAL A 303 -0.60 9.61 -14.91
C VAL A 303 0.88 9.94 -14.96
N ALA A 304 1.64 9.49 -13.97
CA ALA A 304 3.06 9.77 -13.85
C ALA A 304 3.85 8.49 -13.59
N THR A 305 5.11 8.48 -14.03
CA THR A 305 6.05 7.39 -13.82
C THR A 305 7.24 7.90 -13.04
N GLY A 306 7.47 7.31 -11.86
CA GLY A 306 8.71 7.47 -11.10
C GLY A 306 9.75 6.47 -11.56
N TYR A 307 11.00 6.91 -11.66
CA TYR A 307 12.17 6.14 -12.06
C TYR A 307 13.18 6.21 -10.93
N GLY A 308 13.62 5.06 -10.41
CA GLY A 308 14.40 5.02 -9.19
C GLY A 308 14.68 3.60 -8.72
N GLU A 309 14.69 3.41 -7.41
CA GLU A 309 14.94 2.12 -6.78
C GLU A 309 14.35 2.07 -5.37
N ILE A 310 14.42 0.89 -4.73
CA ILE A 310 14.08 0.68 -3.33
C ILE A 310 15.06 1.40 -2.41
N PHE A 311 14.54 2.09 -1.40
CA PHE A 311 15.34 2.77 -0.40
C PHE A 311 16.16 1.79 0.47
N ASP A 312 17.49 1.90 0.44
CA ASP A 312 18.42 1.15 1.30
C ASP A 312 19.20 2.10 2.23
N LEU A 313 19.03 1.94 3.55
CA LEU A 313 19.73 2.70 4.59
C LEU A 313 21.27 2.63 4.52
N LYS A 314 21.84 1.60 3.87
CA LYS A 314 23.29 1.47 3.68
C LYS A 314 23.80 2.33 2.53
N LYS A 315 22.94 2.61 1.54
CA LYS A 315 23.28 3.33 0.31
C LYS A 315 22.80 4.78 0.38
N HIS A 316 21.61 5.00 0.88
CA HIS A 316 20.92 6.28 0.92
C HIS A 316 21.02 6.90 2.33
N PRO A 317 21.74 8.01 2.49
CA PRO A 317 21.80 8.73 3.75
C PRO A 317 20.40 9.17 4.19
N GLN A 318 20.07 8.91 5.44
CA GLN A 318 18.79 9.34 5.99
C GLN A 318 18.79 10.86 6.14
N GLY A 319 17.98 11.54 5.32
CA GLY A 319 17.62 12.94 5.47
C GLY A 319 16.48 13.08 6.49
N THR A 320 15.48 13.88 6.13
CA THR A 320 14.30 14.07 6.98
C THR A 320 13.12 13.30 6.43
N GLU A 321 12.44 12.51 7.27
CA GLU A 321 11.20 11.83 6.89
C GLU A 321 10.13 12.86 6.53
N VAL A 322 9.31 12.58 5.52
CA VAL A 322 8.14 13.38 5.19
C VAL A 322 6.92 12.59 5.64
N LYS A 323 6.08 13.19 6.48
CA LYS A 323 4.91 12.55 7.09
C LYS A 323 3.65 12.75 6.27
N ALA A 324 3.47 13.95 5.72
CA ALA A 324 2.27 14.29 4.98
C ALA A 324 2.48 15.48 4.04
N ILE A 325 1.70 15.51 2.96
CA ILE A 325 1.53 16.69 2.12
C ILE A 325 0.45 17.57 2.74
N THR A 326 0.58 18.90 2.66
CA THR A 326 -0.42 19.82 3.22
C THR A 326 -0.98 20.78 2.17
N TYR A 327 -2.25 21.17 2.34
CA TYR A 327 -2.85 22.28 1.58
C TYR A 327 -2.45 23.66 2.13
N SER A 328 -1.69 23.70 3.24
CA SER A 328 -1.30 24.95 3.88
C SER A 328 -0.45 25.77 2.93
N ASN A 329 -0.97 26.94 2.54
CA ASN A 329 -0.30 27.85 1.61
C ASN A 329 0.13 27.17 0.29
N MET A 330 -0.63 26.17 -0.19
CA MET A 330 -0.36 25.54 -1.49
C MET A 330 -0.67 26.52 -2.62
N GLN A 331 0.29 26.74 -3.51
CA GLN A 331 0.16 27.69 -4.61
C GLN A 331 0.57 27.02 -5.92
N VAL A 332 -0.24 27.22 -6.95
CA VAL A 332 0.04 26.76 -8.31
C VAL A 332 -0.08 27.96 -9.24
N TYR A 333 1.04 28.39 -9.80
CA TYR A 333 1.09 29.49 -10.76
C TYR A 333 1.31 28.94 -12.16
N ASP A 334 0.33 29.17 -13.03
CA ASP A 334 0.38 28.78 -14.43
C ASP A 334 0.06 30.00 -15.31
N LYS A 335 1.11 30.73 -15.71
CA LYS A 335 1.02 31.93 -16.56
C LYS A 335 1.97 31.77 -17.75
N PRO A 336 1.81 32.57 -18.83
CA PRO A 336 2.75 32.55 -19.95
C PRO A 336 4.20 32.77 -19.46
N ASN A 337 5.06 31.78 -19.67
CA ASN A 337 6.48 31.74 -19.25
C ASN A 337 6.71 31.66 -17.73
N LEU A 338 5.72 31.29 -16.93
CA LEU A 338 5.89 31.09 -15.50
C LEU A 338 5.03 29.90 -15.04
N HIS A 339 5.68 28.78 -14.76
CA HIS A 339 5.08 27.57 -14.21
C HIS A 339 5.83 27.20 -12.94
N GLU A 340 5.25 27.54 -11.79
CA GLU A 340 5.86 27.28 -10.48
C GLU A 340 4.82 26.85 -9.46
N VAL A 341 5.25 26.02 -8.51
CA VAL A 341 4.42 25.47 -7.46
C VAL A 341 5.10 25.62 -6.11
N TYR A 342 4.30 25.89 -5.09
CA TYR A 342 4.73 25.97 -3.70
C TYR A 342 3.89 25.02 -2.87
N VAL A 343 4.55 24.10 -2.15
CA VAL A 343 3.90 23.07 -1.33
C VAL A 343 4.59 22.97 0.01
N ILE A 344 3.83 23.04 1.11
CA ILE A 344 4.36 22.77 2.45
C ILE A 344 4.15 21.28 2.77
N ILE A 345 5.20 20.63 3.23
CA ILE A 345 5.19 19.24 3.68
C ILE A 345 5.53 19.13 5.16
N ASP A 346 4.81 18.27 5.88
CA ASP A 346 5.05 17.94 7.29
C ASP A 346 6.20 16.92 7.37
N ILE A 347 7.17 17.17 8.25
CA ILE A 347 8.44 16.43 8.36
C ILE A 347 8.67 15.88 9.78
#